data_AF-A0A957QB24-F1
#
_entry.id   AF-A0A957QB24-F1
#
_cell.length_a   1.000
_cell.length_b   1.000
_cell.length_c   1.000
_cell.angle_alpha   90.00
_cell.angle_beta   90.00
_cell.angle_gamma   90.00
#
_symmetry.space_group_name_H-M   'P 1'
#
loop_
_entity.id
_entity.type
_entity.pdbx_description
1 polymer ?
#
loop_
_entity_poly.entity_id
_entity_poly.type
_entity_poly.pdbx_seq_one_letter_code
_entity_poly.pdbx_strand_id
1 'polypeptide(L)'
;MIEESSYRSFMVRWWCEYKDGAERWRGEVEQIQSGAVCEVAALTELVSLIEAAVAGLHPGPDATEVSAVDRNERSGDEHSISQEEI
;
A
#
# COMPACT_ATOMS: atom_id res chain seq x y z
N MET A 1 -12.86 -14.02 31.54
CA MET A 1 -11.89 -13.62 30.50
C MET A 1 -12.64 -12.63 29.63
N ILE A 2 -12.39 -11.33 29.81
CA ILE A 2 -12.94 -10.34 28.89
C ILE A 2 -11.91 -10.30 27.78
N GLU A 3 -12.25 -10.85 26.60
CA GLU A 3 -11.47 -10.59 25.40
C GLU A 3 -11.47 -9.08 25.22
N GLU A 4 -10.33 -8.44 25.47
CA GLU A 4 -10.14 -7.05 25.05
C GLU A 4 -10.22 -7.06 23.54
N SER A 5 -11.40 -6.74 23.02
CA SER A 5 -11.53 -6.28 21.66
C SER A 5 -10.71 -5.00 21.60
N SER A 6 -9.49 -5.11 21.06
CA SER A 6 -8.60 -3.97 20.89
C SER A 6 -9.16 -3.09 19.77
N TYR A 7 -10.21 -2.34 20.09
CA TYR A 7 -10.83 -1.39 19.18
C TYR A 7 -9.77 -0.38 18.73
N ARG A 8 -9.69 -0.19 17.42
CA ARG A 8 -8.87 0.85 16.79
C ARG A 8 -9.83 1.91 16.24
N SER A 9 -9.59 3.16 16.60
CA SER A 9 -10.46 4.27 16.24
C SER A 9 -9.69 5.23 15.35
N PHE A 10 -10.33 5.71 14.30
CA PHE A 10 -9.72 6.59 13.32
C PHE A 10 -10.59 7.83 13.13
N MET A 11 -9.97 9.01 13.05
CA MET A 11 -10.59 10.20 12.49
C MET A 11 -10.18 10.31 11.04
N VAL A 12 -11.16 10.46 10.15
CA VAL A 12 -10.93 10.71 8.74
C VAL A 12 -11.37 12.12 8.42
N ARG A 13 -10.47 12.92 7.85
CA ARG A 13 -10.78 14.18 7.19
C ARG A 13 -10.61 13.97 5.69
N TRP A 14 -11.63 14.29 4.90
CA TRP A 14 -11.59 14.16 3.44
C TRP A 14 -12.16 15.44 2.82
N TRP A 15 -11.41 16.07 1.92
CA TRP A 15 -11.79 17.34 1.34
C TRP A 15 -11.32 17.46 -0.11
N CYS A 16 -11.95 18.37 -0.83
CA CYS A 16 -11.63 18.69 -2.22
C CYS A 16 -11.03 20.09 -2.28
N GLU A 17 -9.85 20.19 -2.90
CA GLU A 17 -9.16 21.43 -3.18
C GLU A 17 -9.33 21.79 -4.66
N TYR A 18 -9.68 23.04 -4.94
CA TYR A 18 -9.71 23.59 -6.30
C TYR A 18 -8.51 24.50 -6.49
N LYS A 19 -7.58 24.12 -7.37
CA LYS A 19 -6.40 24.91 -7.68
C LYS A 19 -6.15 24.92 -9.18
N ASP A 20 -5.96 26.11 -9.74
CA ASP A 20 -5.68 26.31 -11.18
C ASP A 20 -6.71 25.64 -12.11
N GLY A 21 -7.98 25.60 -11.69
CA GLY A 21 -9.08 24.95 -12.43
C GLY A 21 -9.09 23.43 -12.36
N ALA A 22 -8.15 22.81 -11.65
CA ALA A 22 -8.11 21.38 -11.40
C ALA A 22 -8.68 21.05 -10.02
N GLU A 23 -9.46 19.97 -9.98
CA GLU A 23 -9.99 19.36 -8.76
C GLU A 23 -8.94 18.37 -8.21
N ARG A 24 -8.61 18.49 -6.92
CA ARG A 24 -7.75 17.54 -6.22
C ARG A 24 -8.36 17.13 -4.90
N TRP A 25 -8.65 15.84 -4.75
CA TRP A 25 -9.06 15.27 -3.48
C TRP A 25 -7.85 15.03 -2.58
N ARG A 26 -8.03 15.29 -1.29
CA ARG A 26 -7.06 15.02 -0.23
C ARG A 26 -7.77 14.49 1.00
N GLY A 27 -7.00 13.79 1.83
CA GLY A 27 -7.46 13.42 3.14
C GLY A 27 -6.35 13.25 4.14
N GLU A 28 -6.78 13.08 5.38
CA GLU A 28 -5.95 12.75 6.53
C GLU A 28 -6.63 11.64 7.33
N VAL A 29 -5.84 10.69 7.79
CA VAL A 29 -6.26 9.63 8.70
C VAL A 29 -5.46 9.77 9.98
N GLU A 30 -6.15 10.00 11.09
CA GLU A 30 -5.56 10.05 12.42
C GLU A 30 -5.97 8.81 13.23
N GLN A 31 -5.01 8.05 13.72
CA GLN A 31 -5.26 6.95 14.65
C GLN A 31 -5.36 7.51 16.07
N ILE A 32 -6.56 7.48 16.65
CA ILE A 32 -6.87 8.16 17.92
C ILE A 32 -6.02 7.65 19.09
N GLN A 33 -5.71 6.36 19.11
CA GLN A 33 -4.94 5.76 20.20
C GLN A 33 -3.46 6.17 20.20
N SER A 34 -2.86 6.37 19.03
CA SER A 34 -1.43 6.70 18.90
C SER A 34 -1.18 8.19 18.63
N GLY A 35 -2.20 8.91 18.16
CA GLY A 35 -2.07 10.27 17.63
C GLY A 35 -1.33 10.34 16.28
N ALA A 36 -1.02 9.19 15.66
CA ALA A 36 -0.36 9.16 14.36
C ALA A 36 -1.30 9.70 13.28
N VAL A 37 -0.81 10.60 12.43
CA VAL A 37 -1.54 11.21 11.32
C VAL A 37 -0.85 10.89 10.01
N CYS A 38 -1.61 10.43 9.02
CA CYS A 38 -1.14 10.17 7.67
C CYS A 38 -1.98 10.96 6.67
N GLU A 39 -1.33 11.68 5.75
CA GLU A 39 -2.01 12.26 4.59
C GLU A 39 -2.26 11.19 3.52
N VAL A 40 -3.36 11.32 2.79
CA VAL A 40 -3.75 10.44 1.68
C VAL A 40 -4.27 11.26 0.50
N ALA A 41 -4.01 10.80 -0.71
CA ALA A 41 -4.50 11.41 -1.95
C ALA A 41 -5.66 10.64 -2.59
N ALA A 42 -5.88 9.38 -2.16
CA ALA A 42 -6.94 8.53 -2.68
C ALA A 42 -7.69 7.79 -1.56
N LEU A 43 -8.99 7.52 -1.77
CA LEU A 43 -9.80 6.71 -0.86
C LEU A 43 -9.24 5.28 -0.70
N THR A 44 -8.59 4.75 -1.73
CA THR A 44 -7.94 3.43 -1.67
C THR A 44 -6.81 3.42 -0.65
N GLU A 45 -5.99 4.48 -0.58
CA GLU A 45 -4.91 4.60 0.40
C GLU A 45 -5.45 4.66 1.83
N LEU A 46 -6.55 5.41 2.03
CA LEU A 46 -7.26 5.46 3.31
C LEU A 46 -7.71 4.07 3.76
N VAL A 47 -8.35 3.31 2.86
CA VAL A 47 -8.83 1.96 3.18
C VAL A 47 -7.66 1.03 3.51
N SER A 48 -6.57 1.09 2.72
CA SER A 48 -5.36 0.29 2.98
C SER A 48 -4.72 0.61 4.34
N LEU A 49 -4.72 1.87 4.78
CA LEU A 49 -4.22 2.25 6.10
C LEU A 49 -5.07 1.65 7.23
N ILE A 50 -6.39 1.70 7.10
CA ILE A 50 -7.31 1.12 8.08
C ILE A 50 -7.17 -0.40 8.13
N GLU A 51 -7.09 -1.06 6.97
CA GLU A 51 -6.90 -2.52 6.89
C GLU A 51 -5.56 -2.96 7.50
N ALA A 52 -4.46 -2.27 7.18
CA ALA A 52 -3.15 -2.55 7.76
C ALA A 52 -3.18 -2.39 9.28
N ALA A 53 -3.79 -1.30 9.77
CA ALA A 53 -3.95 -1.09 11.19
C ALA A 53 -4.83 -2.18 11.82
N VAL A 54 -5.96 -2.57 11.23
CA VAL A 54 -6.79 -3.68 11.76
C VAL A 54 -6.01 -5.00 11.79
N ALA A 55 -5.17 -5.26 10.80
CA ALA A 55 -4.29 -6.44 10.73
C ALA A 55 -3.11 -6.39 11.74
N GLY A 56 -2.93 -5.28 12.46
CA GLY A 56 -1.82 -5.10 13.39
C GLY A 56 -0.50 -4.67 12.75
N LEU A 57 -0.51 -4.42 11.44
CA LEU A 57 0.64 -3.88 10.71
C LEU A 57 0.72 -2.38 11.01
N HIS A 58 1.81 -1.95 11.66
CA HIS A 58 2.07 -0.54 11.88
C HIS A 58 2.72 0.04 10.61
N PRO A 59 2.11 1.02 9.94
CA PRO A 59 2.81 1.75 8.89
C PRO A 59 3.90 2.58 9.56
N GLY A 60 5.13 2.07 9.54
CA GLY A 60 6.30 2.86 9.89
C GLY A 60 6.51 3.98 8.86
N PRO A 61 7.19 5.07 9.22
CA PRO A 61 7.46 6.20 8.33
C PRO A 61 8.32 5.88 7.09
N ASP A 62 8.78 4.64 6.91
CA ASP A 62 9.73 4.21 5.86
C ASP A 62 9.12 3.34 4.73
N ALA A 63 7.79 3.30 4.56
CA ALA A 63 7.17 2.52 3.48
C ALA A 63 7.31 3.16 2.06
N THR A 64 8.36 3.94 1.82
CA THR A 64 8.81 4.35 0.47
C THR A 64 10.18 3.74 0.19
N GLU A 65 10.24 2.41 0.09
CA GLU A 65 11.22 1.77 -0.76
C GLU A 65 10.46 0.99 -1.83
N VAL A 66 10.25 1.65 -2.95
CA VAL A 66 9.84 1.04 -4.22
C VAL A 66 10.89 -0.02 -4.58
N SER A 67 10.60 -1.28 -4.27
CA SER A 67 11.32 -2.39 -4.91
C SER A 67 10.74 -2.57 -6.31
N ALA A 68 11.15 -1.68 -7.21
CA ALA A 68 11.17 -1.97 -8.63
C ALA A 68 12.24 -3.05 -8.85
N VAL A 69 11.88 -4.32 -8.69
CA VAL A 69 12.66 -5.42 -9.27
C VAL A 69 12.38 -5.44 -10.77
N ASP A 70 13.23 -4.68 -11.43
CA ASP A 70 13.87 -4.89 -12.73
C ASP A 70 13.37 -6.11 -13.52
N ARG A 71 12.71 -5.84 -14.64
CA ARG A 71 12.66 -6.76 -15.76
C ARG A 71 14.03 -6.73 -16.43
N ASN A 72 14.83 -7.79 -16.32
CA ASN A 72 15.69 -8.16 -17.44
C ASN A 72 16.13 -9.64 -17.45
N GLU A 73 15.85 -10.26 -18.59
CA GLU A 73 16.60 -11.31 -19.30
C GLU A 73 17.03 -12.61 -18.59
N ARG A 74 16.45 -13.73 -19.06
CA ARG A 74 17.26 -14.91 -19.39
C ARG A 74 16.72 -15.62 -20.62
N SER A 75 17.25 -15.21 -21.78
CA SER A 75 17.43 -16.10 -22.93
C SER A 75 18.30 -17.28 -22.51
N GLY A 76 17.92 -18.48 -22.92
CA GLY A 76 18.60 -19.73 -22.64
C GLY A 76 18.22 -20.74 -23.70
N ASP A 77 18.87 -20.60 -24.86
CA ASP A 77 19.08 -21.65 -25.84
C ASP A 77 19.64 -22.94 -25.19
N GLU A 78 19.60 -24.02 -25.98
CA GLU A 78 20.18 -25.35 -25.78
C GLU A 78 19.19 -26.43 -25.36
N HIS A 79 18.68 -27.18 -26.34
CA HIS A 79 18.78 -28.64 -26.32
C HIS A 79 18.79 -29.16 -27.77
N SER A 80 20.00 -29.36 -28.27
CA SER A 80 20.26 -30.27 -29.39
C SER A 80 19.85 -31.69 -28.97
N ILE A 81 18.95 -32.32 -29.72
CA ILE A 81 18.87 -33.78 -29.78
C ILE A 81 18.89 -34.15 -31.26
N SER A 82 20.09 -34.47 -31.73
CA SER A 82 20.28 -35.34 -32.88
C SER A 82 19.99 -36.78 -32.45
N GLN A 83 19.01 -37.42 -33.08
CA GLN A 83 19.05 -38.86 -33.29
C GLN A 83 18.59 -39.14 -34.72
N GLU A 84 19.59 -39.47 -35.52
CA GLU A 84 19.53 -40.10 -36.82
C GLU A 84 19.43 -41.62 -36.59
N GLU A 85 18.58 -42.30 -37.37
CA GLU A 85 18.75 -43.65 -37.93
C GLU A 85 17.45 -44.49 -38.02
N ILE A 86 17.12 -44.77 -39.29
CA ILE A 86 16.28 -45.83 -39.91
C ILE A 86 14.76 -45.60 -39.97
#